data_AF-A0A7M2A3P7-F1
#
_entry.id   AF-A0A7M2A3P7-F1
#
_cell.length_a   1.000
_cell.length_b   1.000
_cell.length_c   1.000
_cell.angle_alpha   90.00
_cell.angle_beta   90.00
_cell.angle_gamma   90.00
#
_symmetry.space_group_name_H-M   'P 1'
#
loop_
_entity.id
_entity.type
_entity.pdbx_description
1 polymer ?
#
loop_
_entity_poly.entity_id
_entity_poly.type
_entity_poly.pdbx_seq_one_letter_code
_entity_poly.pdbx_strand_id
1 'polypeptide(L)'
;MLSIHKAEYQHKSTLRNLMELYKYDFTEYDPEDVNENGLYEYVYLDHYWTETGRHPFLFRVEGQLAGFALIREIGSEQGTSIYQMAEFFVMKKYRTLGMGAQAAIQLFNLFPGTWKVAEIETNEPAQAFWRKVIARYTHNQYQEVREPDWEGPIQIFTTM
;
A
#
# COMPACT_ATOMS: atom_id res chain seq x y z
N MET A 1 12.54 6.60 -14.90
CA MET A 1 13.05 6.17 -13.60
C MET A 1 11.95 6.34 -12.55
N LEU A 2 11.74 5.33 -11.70
CA LEU A 2 10.87 5.41 -10.53
C LEU A 2 11.62 6.13 -9.40
N SER A 3 10.97 7.05 -8.71
CA SER A 3 11.40 7.58 -7.42
C SER A 3 10.28 7.51 -6.40
N ILE A 4 10.66 7.26 -5.15
CA ILE A 4 9.76 7.16 -4.00
C ILE A 4 10.24 8.14 -2.95
N HIS A 5 9.31 8.92 -2.40
CA HIS A 5 9.62 9.89 -1.36
C HIS A 5 8.54 9.86 -0.28
N LYS A 6 8.97 10.04 0.97
CA LYS A 6 8.04 10.19 2.08
C LYS A 6 7.19 11.44 1.85
N ALA A 7 5.89 11.31 2.02
CA ALA A 7 4.97 12.42 1.87
C ALA A 7 4.98 13.26 3.16
N GLU A 8 5.75 14.34 3.18
CA GLU A 8 5.67 15.34 4.25
C GLU A 8 4.31 16.05 4.28
N TYR A 9 3.99 16.75 5.37
CA TYR A 9 2.67 17.39 5.58
C TYR A 9 2.23 18.30 4.43
N GLN A 10 3.17 19.02 3.80
CA GLN A 10 2.90 19.86 2.63
C GLN A 10 2.32 19.09 1.43
N HIS A 11 2.52 17.77 1.37
CA HIS A 11 2.01 16.89 0.31
C HIS A 11 0.62 16.31 0.63
N LYS A 12 0.03 16.64 1.78
CA LYS A 12 -1.24 16.09 2.25
C LYS A 12 -2.37 16.25 1.22
N SER A 13 -2.50 17.42 0.59
CA SER A 13 -3.49 17.65 -0.46
C SER A 13 -3.24 16.80 -1.71
N THR A 14 -1.98 16.60 -2.08
CA THR A 14 -1.60 15.73 -3.21
C THR A 14 -2.00 14.28 -2.93
N LEU A 15 -1.67 13.78 -1.73
CA LEU A 15 -2.04 12.43 -1.33
C LEU A 15 -3.56 12.25 -1.22
N ARG A 16 -4.29 13.24 -0.68
CA ARG A 16 -5.76 13.25 -0.65
C ARG A 16 -6.33 13.11 -2.06
N ASN A 17 -5.87 13.91 -3.02
CA ASN A 17 -6.39 13.86 -4.38
C ASN A 17 -6.10 12.53 -5.07
N LEU A 18 -4.95 11.91 -4.80
CA LEU A 18 -4.65 10.56 -5.31
C LEU A 18 -5.48 9.48 -4.61
N MET A 19 -5.80 9.66 -3.33
CA MET A 19 -6.68 8.77 -2.56
C MET A 19 -8.08 8.71 -3.18
N GLU A 20 -8.63 9.83 -3.64
CA GLU A 20 -9.92 9.84 -4.34
C GLU A 20 -9.89 8.98 -5.62
N LEU A 21 -8.79 9.04 -6.39
CA LEU A 21 -8.61 8.20 -7.58
C LEU A 21 -8.44 6.72 -7.23
N TYR A 22 -7.78 6.43 -6.10
CA TYR A 22 -7.65 5.08 -5.58
C TYR A 22 -9.01 4.53 -5.16
N LYS A 23 -9.76 5.25 -4.32
CA LYS A 23 -11.08 4.82 -3.85
C LYS A 23 -12.04 4.62 -5.01
N TYR A 24 -12.06 5.54 -5.98
CA TYR A 24 -12.82 5.37 -7.22
C TYR A 24 -12.48 4.06 -7.94
N ASP A 25 -11.19 3.76 -8.14
CA ASP A 25 -10.75 2.51 -8.78
C ASP A 25 -11.04 1.26 -7.92
N PHE A 26 -11.06 1.42 -6.59
CA PHE A 26 -11.30 0.34 -5.64
C PHE A 26 -12.78 -0.01 -5.47
N THR A 27 -13.70 0.87 -5.88
CA THR A 27 -15.16 0.62 -5.85
C THR A 27 -15.61 -0.60 -6.62
N GLU A 28 -14.81 -1.10 -7.58
CA GLU A 28 -15.06 -2.38 -8.25
C GLU A 28 -15.05 -3.58 -7.29
N TYR A 29 -14.39 -3.45 -6.13
CA TYR A 29 -14.18 -4.51 -5.16
C TYR A 29 -14.78 -4.21 -3.77
N ASP A 30 -14.81 -2.94 -3.37
CA ASP A 30 -15.41 -2.44 -2.13
C ASP A 30 -16.28 -1.20 -2.44
N PRO A 31 -17.57 -1.40 -2.75
CA PRO A 31 -18.44 -0.31 -3.19
C PRO A 31 -18.65 0.74 -2.11
N GLU A 32 -18.40 1.99 -2.48
CA GLU A 32 -18.62 3.16 -1.62
C GLU A 32 -19.21 4.30 -2.44
N ASP A 33 -20.03 5.13 -1.80
CA ASP A 33 -20.60 6.33 -2.38
C ASP A 33 -19.76 7.56 -1.99
N VAL A 34 -19.67 8.52 -2.90
CA VAL A 34 -19.12 9.84 -2.57
C VAL A 34 -20.11 10.64 -1.72
N ASN A 35 -19.60 11.54 -0.88
CA ASN A 35 -20.43 12.49 -0.14
C ASN A 35 -20.98 13.60 -1.05
N GLU A 36 -21.78 14.52 -0.50
CA GLU A 36 -22.40 15.66 -1.22
C GLU A 36 -21.41 16.60 -1.92
N ASN A 37 -20.11 16.52 -1.58
CA ASN A 37 -19.05 17.29 -2.23
C ASN A 37 -18.34 16.50 -3.35
N GLY A 38 -18.79 15.27 -3.65
CA GLY A 38 -18.18 14.39 -4.64
C GLY A 38 -16.86 13.77 -4.17
N LEU A 39 -16.66 13.61 -2.86
CA LEU A 39 -15.45 13.03 -2.27
C LEU A 39 -15.77 11.72 -1.55
N TYR A 40 -14.89 10.73 -1.70
CA TYR A 40 -14.90 9.49 -0.94
C TYR A 40 -14.36 9.67 0.47
N GLU A 41 -13.44 10.62 0.67
CA GLU A 41 -12.75 10.87 1.94
C GLU A 41 -11.94 9.68 2.48
N TYR A 42 -11.04 9.95 3.41
CA TYR A 42 -10.31 8.88 4.11
C TYR A 42 -10.07 9.34 5.55
N VAL A 43 -10.87 8.80 6.46
CA VAL A 43 -10.97 9.28 7.85
C VAL A 43 -9.63 9.23 8.59
N TYR A 44 -8.74 8.32 8.21
CA TYR A 44 -7.42 8.14 8.84
C TYR A 44 -6.28 8.90 8.14
N LEU A 45 -6.57 9.73 7.13
CA LEU A 45 -5.53 10.36 6.32
C LEU A 45 -4.60 11.24 7.16
N ASP A 46 -5.18 12.01 8.07
CA ASP A 46 -4.43 12.96 8.90
C ASP A 46 -3.47 12.25 9.86
N HIS A 47 -3.79 11.02 10.26
CA HIS A 47 -3.00 10.25 11.20
C HIS A 47 -1.60 9.96 10.65
N TYR A 48 -1.39 9.97 9.33
CA TYR A 48 -0.08 9.80 8.70
C TYR A 48 0.94 10.92 9.02
N TRP A 49 0.48 12.03 9.61
CA TRP A 49 1.35 13.11 10.10
C TRP A 49 1.20 13.39 11.59
N THR A 50 0.22 12.79 12.27
CA THR A 50 -0.04 13.04 13.71
C THR A 50 0.24 11.82 14.59
N GLU A 51 0.31 10.61 14.04
CA GLU A 51 0.61 9.38 14.77
C GLU A 51 1.98 8.80 14.37
N THR A 52 2.68 8.23 15.34
CA THR A 52 3.91 7.46 15.11
C THR A 52 3.60 6.14 14.39
N GLY A 53 4.59 5.57 13.68
CA GLY A 53 4.42 4.29 12.99
C GLY A 53 3.55 4.37 11.72
N ARG A 54 3.27 5.57 11.22
CA ARG A 54 2.58 5.77 9.94
C ARG A 54 3.49 6.44 8.93
N HIS A 55 3.57 5.85 7.75
CA HIS A 55 4.56 6.23 6.75
C HIS A 55 3.89 6.38 5.38
N PRO A 56 3.51 7.61 4.99
CA PRO A 56 2.96 7.85 3.67
C PRO A 56 4.10 8.05 2.66
N PHE A 57 3.96 7.48 1.46
CA PHE A 57 4.91 7.63 0.37
C PHE A 57 4.20 8.00 -0.93
N LEU A 58 4.83 8.85 -1.72
CA LEU A 58 4.40 9.19 -3.07
C LEU A 58 5.37 8.60 -4.10
N PHE A 59 4.81 8.09 -5.19
CA PHE A 59 5.57 7.55 -6.31
C PHE A 59 5.63 8.55 -7.46
N ARG A 60 6.79 8.64 -8.09
CA ARG A 60 6.98 9.39 -9.33
C ARG A 60 7.67 8.55 -10.39
N VAL A 61 7.21 8.67 -11.63
CA VAL A 61 7.81 8.02 -12.80
C VAL A 61 8.20 9.13 -13.78
N GLU A 62 9.50 9.26 -14.05
CA GLU A 62 10.04 10.40 -14.83
C GLU A 62 9.61 11.76 -14.27
N GLY A 63 9.63 11.89 -12.94
CA GLY A 63 9.24 13.11 -12.22
C GLY A 63 7.72 13.34 -12.11
N GLN A 64 6.90 12.61 -12.86
CA GLN A 64 5.44 12.73 -12.82
C GLN A 64 4.85 11.92 -11.68
N LEU A 65 3.82 12.44 -10.99
CA LEU A 65 3.10 11.65 -9.98
C LEU A 65 2.56 10.37 -10.61
N ALA A 66 2.72 9.26 -9.89
CA ALA A 66 2.42 7.91 -10.37
C ALA A 66 1.54 7.09 -9.43
N GLY A 67 1.49 7.45 -8.15
CA GLY A 67 0.76 6.69 -7.14
C GLY A 67 1.25 6.99 -5.72
N PHE A 68 0.88 6.12 -4.79
CA PHE A 68 1.27 6.24 -3.38
C PHE A 68 1.26 4.86 -2.69
N ALA A 69 1.89 4.81 -1.52
CA ALA A 69 1.67 3.74 -0.55
C ALA A 69 1.53 4.31 0.86
N LEU A 70 0.70 3.66 1.65
CA LEU A 70 0.51 3.95 3.05
C LEU A 70 0.94 2.75 3.86
N ILE A 71 1.97 2.91 4.69
CA ILE A 71 2.52 1.84 5.53
C ILE A 71 2.21 2.15 6.99
N ARG A 72 1.89 1.10 7.75
CA ARG A 72 1.66 1.18 9.20
C ARG A 72 2.56 0.19 9.91
N GLU A 73 3.20 0.61 11.00
CA GLU A 73 3.76 -0.28 12.02
C GLU A 73 2.62 -0.65 12.97
N ILE A 74 2.28 -1.93 13.04
CA ILE A 74 1.11 -2.44 13.78
C ILE A 74 1.49 -3.16 15.08
N GLY A 75 2.79 -3.25 15.37
CA GLY A 75 3.30 -3.84 16.59
C GLY A 75 4.75 -4.29 16.43
N SER A 76 5.22 -5.07 17.39
CA SER A 76 6.50 -5.77 17.30
C SER A 76 6.39 -7.14 17.95
N GLU A 77 7.14 -8.10 17.41
CA GLU A 77 7.28 -9.44 17.97
C GLU A 77 8.76 -9.74 18.15
N GLN A 78 9.15 -10.14 19.36
CA GLN A 78 10.55 -10.45 19.71
C GLN A 78 11.55 -9.34 19.32
N GLY A 79 11.14 -8.07 19.43
CA GLY A 79 11.96 -6.91 19.06
C GLY A 79 12.02 -6.59 17.57
N THR A 80 11.27 -7.31 16.73
CA THR A 80 11.13 -7.05 15.29
C THR A 80 9.81 -6.34 15.03
N SER A 81 9.84 -5.18 14.38
CA SER A 81 8.63 -4.45 13.99
C SER A 81 7.80 -5.24 12.99
N ILE A 82 6.47 -5.12 13.11
CA ILE A 82 5.50 -5.68 12.17
C ILE A 82 4.89 -4.54 11.38
N TYR A 83 5.09 -4.57 10.07
CA TYR A 83 4.58 -3.59 9.12
C TYR A 83 3.40 -4.14 8.31
N GLN A 84 2.48 -3.25 7.97
CA GLN A 84 1.37 -3.52 7.08
C GLN A 84 1.38 -2.55 5.91
N MET A 85 1.18 -3.08 4.71
CA MET A 85 0.81 -2.27 3.54
C MET A 85 -0.68 -1.94 3.67
N ALA A 86 -1.00 -0.77 4.23
CA ALA A 86 -2.39 -0.37 4.49
C ALA A 86 -3.11 0.00 3.20
N GLU A 87 -2.47 0.81 2.34
CA GLU A 87 -2.99 1.15 1.01
C GLU A 87 -1.84 1.16 0.02
N PHE A 88 -2.09 0.70 -1.21
CA PHE A 88 -1.09 0.72 -2.28
C PHE A 88 -1.75 1.01 -3.62
N PHE A 89 -1.38 2.14 -4.22
CA PHE A 89 -2.00 2.60 -5.46
C PHE A 89 -0.97 2.99 -6.50
N VAL A 90 -1.18 2.50 -7.72
CA VAL A 90 -0.48 2.94 -8.93
C VAL A 90 -1.54 3.32 -9.95
N MET A 91 -1.46 4.56 -10.47
CA MET A 91 -2.42 5.04 -11.47
C MET A 91 -2.37 4.19 -12.74
N LYS A 92 -3.52 4.01 -13.40
CA LYS A 92 -3.70 3.13 -14.57
C LYS A 92 -2.61 3.32 -15.65
N LYS A 93 -2.25 4.57 -15.96
CA LYS A 93 -1.19 4.92 -16.93
C LYS A 93 0.16 4.24 -16.65
N TYR A 94 0.50 3.97 -15.39
CA TYR A 94 1.79 3.41 -14.98
C TYR A 94 1.71 1.91 -14.64
N ARG A 95 0.53 1.29 -14.75
CA ARG A 95 0.36 -0.16 -14.57
C ARG A 95 1.00 -0.91 -15.73
N THR A 96 1.28 -2.20 -15.53
CA THR A 96 1.97 -3.09 -16.49
C THR A 96 3.40 -2.71 -16.89
N LEU A 97 3.92 -1.56 -16.44
CA LEU A 97 5.30 -1.12 -16.65
C LEU A 97 6.28 -1.62 -15.57
N GLY A 98 5.82 -2.50 -14.67
CA GLY A 98 6.61 -2.99 -13.53
C GLY A 98 6.84 -1.98 -12.41
N MET A 99 6.29 -0.75 -12.51
CA MET A 99 6.49 0.32 -11.54
C MET A 99 5.95 -0.03 -10.15
N GLY A 100 4.80 -0.69 -10.07
CA GLY A 100 4.25 -1.14 -8.78
C GLY A 100 5.16 -2.15 -8.07
N ALA A 101 5.68 -3.13 -8.81
CA ALA A 101 6.61 -4.12 -8.23
C ALA A 101 7.91 -3.47 -7.74
N GLN A 102 8.47 -2.54 -8.52
CA GLN A 102 9.65 -1.78 -8.11
C GLN A 102 9.36 -0.94 -6.86
N ALA A 103 8.19 -0.31 -6.79
CA ALA A 103 7.80 0.50 -5.65
C ALA A 103 7.66 -0.33 -4.37
N ALA A 104 6.93 -1.45 -4.44
CA ALA A 104 6.78 -2.38 -3.32
C ALA A 104 8.13 -2.89 -2.80
N ILE A 105 9.02 -3.34 -3.68
CA ILE A 105 10.35 -3.85 -3.29
C ILE A 105 11.19 -2.76 -2.60
N GLN A 106 11.20 -1.54 -3.14
CA GLN A 106 11.91 -0.43 -2.49
C GLN A 106 11.35 -0.12 -1.09
N LEU A 107 10.02 -0.18 -0.92
CA LEU A 107 9.39 0.02 0.38
C LEU A 107 9.72 -1.13 1.34
N PHE A 108 9.69 -2.39 0.91
CA PHE A 108 10.09 -3.53 1.74
C PHE A 108 11.54 -3.40 2.24
N ASN A 109 12.45 -2.93 1.39
CA ASN A 109 13.84 -2.67 1.78
C ASN A 109 14.00 -1.47 2.75
N LEU A 110 13.06 -0.51 2.76
CA LEU A 110 13.11 0.65 3.65
C LEU A 110 12.64 0.34 5.08
N PHE A 111 11.90 -0.75 5.27
CA PHE A 111 11.34 -1.14 6.57
C PHE A 111 11.71 -2.59 6.89
N PRO A 112 12.93 -2.84 7.41
CA PRO A 112 13.34 -4.14 7.91
C PRO A 112 12.42 -4.60 9.05
N GLY A 113 11.83 -5.77 8.89
CA GLY A 113 10.85 -6.31 9.82
C GLY A 113 9.94 -7.36 9.19
N THR A 114 8.94 -7.79 9.95
CA THR A 114 7.89 -8.69 9.46
C THR A 114 6.83 -7.88 8.73
N TRP A 115 6.47 -8.29 7.53
CA TRP A 115 5.42 -7.68 6.73
C TRP A 115 4.16 -8.53 6.72
N LYS A 116 3.02 -7.88 6.84
CA LYS A 116 1.69 -8.41 6.50
C LYS A 116 1.13 -7.60 5.33
N VAL A 117 0.83 -8.28 4.23
CA VAL A 117 0.15 -7.67 3.07
C VAL A 117 -1.17 -8.42 2.91
N ALA A 118 -2.27 -7.72 3.13
CA ALA A 118 -3.60 -8.28 3.13
C ALA A 118 -4.36 -7.78 1.90
N GLU A 119 -5.02 -8.68 1.18
CA GLU A 119 -5.82 -8.36 0.01
C GLU A 119 -7.26 -8.81 0.20
N ILE A 120 -8.24 -8.01 -0.22
CA ILE A 120 -9.64 -8.40 -0.13
C ILE A 120 -9.94 -9.57 -1.08
N GLU A 121 -10.86 -10.45 -0.67
CA GLU A 121 -11.17 -11.70 -1.37
C GLU A 121 -11.55 -11.49 -2.84
N THR A 122 -12.32 -10.44 -3.14
CA THR A 122 -12.84 -10.14 -4.48
C THR A 122 -11.79 -9.50 -5.41
N ASN A 123 -10.68 -8.99 -4.88
CA ASN A 123 -9.64 -8.31 -5.66
C ASN A 123 -8.57 -9.28 -6.16
N GLU A 124 -9.00 -10.22 -7.01
CA GLU A 124 -8.11 -11.21 -7.65
C GLU A 124 -6.90 -10.57 -8.37
N PRO A 125 -7.02 -9.41 -9.07
CA PRO A 125 -5.87 -8.77 -9.67
C PRO A 125 -4.80 -8.34 -8.65
N ALA A 126 -5.20 -7.81 -7.49
CA ALA A 126 -4.27 -7.45 -6.42
C ALA A 126 -3.61 -8.70 -5.81
N GLN A 127 -4.37 -9.77 -5.56
CA GLN A 127 -3.81 -11.02 -5.05
C GLN A 127 -2.76 -11.60 -6.00
N ALA A 128 -3.05 -11.64 -7.31
CA ALA A 128 -2.10 -12.12 -8.32
C ALA A 128 -0.84 -11.23 -8.38
N PHE A 129 -1.01 -9.92 -8.23
CA PHE A 129 0.10 -8.97 -8.15
C PHE A 129 0.99 -9.24 -6.93
N TRP A 130 0.41 -9.32 -5.73
CA TRP A 130 1.17 -9.45 -4.49
C TRP A 130 1.84 -10.81 -4.35
N ARG A 131 1.14 -11.91 -4.63
CA ARG A 131 1.75 -13.24 -4.71
C ARG A 131 2.98 -13.25 -5.61
N LYS A 132 2.90 -12.63 -6.79
CA LYS A 132 4.03 -12.54 -7.73
C LYS A 132 5.19 -11.68 -7.21
N VAL A 133 4.89 -10.50 -6.67
CA VAL A 133 5.91 -9.55 -6.20
C VAL A 133 6.63 -10.11 -4.97
N ILE A 134 5.88 -10.58 -3.98
CA ILE A 134 6.40 -11.12 -2.73
C ILE A 134 7.17 -12.41 -3.00
N ALA A 135 6.62 -13.35 -3.77
CA ALA A 135 7.34 -14.58 -4.14
C ALA A 135 8.70 -14.28 -4.81
N ARG A 136 8.75 -13.30 -5.70
CA ARG A 136 10.01 -12.90 -6.35
C ARG A 136 10.97 -12.25 -5.35
N TYR A 137 10.47 -11.36 -4.50
CA TYR A 137 11.29 -10.63 -3.54
C TYR A 137 11.90 -11.55 -2.46
N THR A 138 11.12 -12.51 -1.97
CA THR A 138 11.52 -13.43 -0.90
C THR A 138 12.07 -14.75 -1.39
N HIS A 139 12.19 -14.96 -2.71
CA HIS A 139 12.52 -16.28 -3.29
C HIS A 139 11.56 -17.39 -2.83
N ASN A 140 10.25 -17.09 -2.84
CA ASN A 140 9.15 -17.93 -2.33
C ASN A 140 9.19 -18.19 -0.81
N GLN A 141 9.97 -17.43 -0.03
CA GLN A 141 9.98 -17.51 1.43
C GLN A 141 8.94 -16.57 2.04
N TYR A 142 7.66 -16.92 1.89
CA TYR A 142 6.54 -16.26 2.55
C TYR A 142 5.48 -17.28 2.93
N GLN A 143 4.59 -16.92 3.85
CA GLN A 143 3.40 -17.67 4.18
C GLN A 143 2.17 -16.94 3.64
N GLU A 144 1.17 -17.68 3.21
CA GLU A 144 -0.17 -17.14 2.94
C GLU A 144 -1.13 -17.71 3.99
N VAL A 145 -1.77 -16.82 4.74
CA VAL A 145 -2.68 -17.16 5.82
C VAL A 145 -4.02 -16.46 5.64
N ARG A 146 -5.00 -16.86 6.45
CA ARG A 146 -6.29 -16.19 6.61
C ARG A 146 -6.48 -15.89 8.10
N GLU A 147 -7.00 -14.72 8.43
CA GLU A 147 -7.25 -14.27 9.80
C GLU A 147 -8.76 -13.95 9.98
N PRO A 148 -9.35 -14.13 11.17
CA PRO A 148 -10.79 -13.91 11.37
C PRO A 148 -11.28 -12.49 11.07
N ASP A 149 -10.42 -11.49 11.24
CA ASP A 149 -10.75 -10.08 11.08
C ASP A 149 -10.49 -9.55 9.65
N TRP A 150 -10.20 -10.45 8.70
CA TRP A 150 -9.94 -10.10 7.30
C TRP A 150 -10.55 -11.12 6.33
N GLU A 151 -11.36 -10.63 5.39
CA GLU A 151 -11.90 -11.45 4.30
C GLU A 151 -10.97 -11.42 3.09
N GLY A 152 -9.99 -12.33 3.10
CA GLY A 152 -9.05 -12.50 1.99
C GLY A 152 -7.74 -13.17 2.41
N PRO A 153 -6.81 -13.38 1.47
CA PRO A 153 -5.47 -13.85 1.80
C PRO A 153 -4.65 -12.74 2.48
N ILE A 154 -3.68 -13.18 3.29
CA ILE A 154 -2.64 -12.32 3.86
C ILE A 154 -1.29 -12.99 3.61
N GLN A 155 -0.39 -12.31 2.92
CA GLN A 155 1.00 -12.75 2.81
C GLN A 155 1.84 -12.22 3.97
N ILE A 156 2.57 -13.12 4.62
CA ILE A 156 3.47 -12.84 5.74
C ILE A 156 4.90 -13.23 5.37
N PHE A 157 5.84 -12.30 5.52
CA PHE A 157 7.26 -12.53 5.25
C PHE A 157 8.14 -11.59 6.06
N THR A 158 9.43 -11.93 6.18
CA THR A 158 10.40 -11.10 6.90
C THR A 158 11.38 -10.46 5.92
N THR A 159 11.77 -9.23 6.22
CA THR A 159 12.79 -8.46 5.51
C THR A 159 13.97 -8.20 6.43
N MET A 160 15.18 -8.17 5.87
CA MET A 160 16.44 -7.93 6.58
C MET A 160 17.01 -6.56 6.23
#